data_AF-A0A2R5G838-F1
#
_entry.id   AF-A0A2R5G838-F1
#
_cell.length_a   1.000
_cell.length_b   1.000
_cell.length_c   1.000
_cell.angle_alpha   90.00
_cell.angle_beta   90.00
_cell.angle_gamma   90.00
#
_symmetry.space_group_name_H-M   'P 1'
#
loop_
_entity.id
_entity.type
_entity.pdbx_description
1 polymer ?
#
loop_
_entity_poly.entity_id
_entity_poly.type
_entity_poly.pdbx_seq_one_letter_code
_entity_poly.pdbx_strand_id
1 'polypeptide(L)'
;MARKKSKSNEVPKEEAIIISVAQLLVSKEFREGVFSFMEDHAASFATENPGEAKAKACDFEHPLEYKEIHAEFSKTFEDRIENHVKEQGSSRAEMYDYLRRQEEAKVADTGASALVQTLLTVFEYETFVEVMRDTERRKYLEHITRSWASTLQSA
;
A
#
# COMPACT_ATOMS: atom_id res chain seq x y z
N MET A 1 -50.58 -6.39 -3.11
CA MET A 1 -49.43 -6.94 -2.37
C MET A 1 -48.24 -7.02 -3.31
N ALA A 2 -47.23 -6.16 -3.15
CA ALA A 2 -45.97 -6.27 -3.89
C ALA A 2 -44.83 -6.32 -2.86
N ARG A 3 -44.41 -7.53 -2.49
CA ARG A 3 -43.18 -7.75 -1.72
C ARG A 3 -42.02 -7.38 -2.63
N LYS A 4 -41.45 -6.18 -2.43
CA LYS A 4 -40.11 -5.84 -2.94
C LYS A 4 -39.16 -6.91 -2.41
N LYS A 5 -38.61 -7.72 -3.31
CA LYS A 5 -37.53 -8.66 -2.98
C LYS A 5 -36.36 -7.84 -2.46
N SER A 6 -35.94 -8.12 -1.23
CA SER A 6 -34.70 -7.65 -0.64
C SER A 6 -33.57 -8.04 -1.60
N LYS A 7 -32.84 -7.07 -2.15
CA LYS A 7 -31.58 -7.35 -2.84
C LYS A 7 -30.67 -8.05 -1.83
N SER A 8 -30.10 -9.17 -2.23
CA SER A 8 -29.08 -9.92 -1.49
C SER A 8 -27.98 -8.93 -1.07
N ASN A 9 -27.66 -8.93 0.21
CA ASN A 9 -26.64 -8.08 0.82
C ASN A 9 -25.24 -8.71 0.56
N GLU A 10 -24.96 -9.04 -0.70
CA GLU A 10 -23.66 -9.59 -1.11
C GLU A 10 -22.68 -8.43 -1.27
N VAL A 11 -21.56 -8.51 -0.55
CA VAL A 11 -20.43 -7.60 -0.72
C VAL A 11 -20.01 -7.68 -2.19
N PRO A 12 -19.93 -6.54 -2.92
CA PRO A 12 -19.42 -6.52 -4.29
C PRO A 12 -18.07 -7.25 -4.37
N LYS A 13 -17.85 -8.01 -5.45
CA LYS A 13 -16.62 -8.80 -5.65
C LYS A 13 -15.37 -7.93 -5.44
N GLU A 14 -15.43 -6.70 -5.92
CA GLU A 14 -14.36 -5.71 -5.81
C GLU A 14 -14.08 -5.32 -4.35
N GLU A 15 -15.11 -5.12 -3.53
CA GLU A 15 -14.96 -4.82 -2.11
C GLU A 15 -14.36 -6.00 -1.34
N ALA A 16 -14.75 -7.23 -1.68
CA ALA A 16 -14.15 -8.44 -1.11
C ALA A 16 -12.65 -8.56 -1.45
N ILE A 17 -12.26 -8.22 -2.68
CA ILE A 17 -10.84 -8.19 -3.09
C ILE A 17 -10.07 -7.15 -2.29
N ILE A 18 -10.61 -5.93 -2.11
CA ILE A 18 -9.96 -4.90 -1.30
C ILE A 18 -9.75 -5.34 0.15
N ILE A 19 -10.76 -5.96 0.77
CA ILE A 19 -10.64 -6.51 2.12
C ILE A 19 -9.54 -7.58 2.17
N SER A 20 -9.51 -8.47 1.18
CA SER A 20 -8.50 -9.53 1.09
C SER A 20 -7.08 -8.98 0.90
N VAL A 21 -6.91 -7.96 0.07
CA VAL A 21 -5.62 -7.26 -0.11
C VAL A 21 -5.23 -6.52 1.16
N ALA A 22 -6.16 -5.84 1.82
CA ALA A 22 -5.90 -5.21 3.11
C ALA A 22 -5.39 -6.22 4.14
N GLN A 23 -6.01 -7.41 4.22
CA GLN A 23 -5.57 -8.52 5.08
C GLN A 23 -4.17 -9.01 4.73
N LEU A 24 -3.84 -9.17 3.45
CA LEU A 24 -2.48 -9.51 3.00
C LEU A 24 -1.48 -8.45 3.47
N LEU A 25 -1.79 -7.17 3.22
CA LEU A 25 -0.90 -6.05 3.53
C LEU A 25 -0.65 -5.87 5.03
N VAL A 26 -1.62 -6.21 5.88
CA VAL A 26 -1.43 -6.17 7.35
C VAL A 26 -0.92 -7.48 7.93
N SER A 27 -0.83 -8.54 7.12
CA SER A 27 -0.33 -9.83 7.58
C SER A 27 1.07 -9.69 8.16
N LYS A 28 1.36 -10.43 9.23
CA LYS A 28 2.64 -10.36 9.93
C LYS A 28 3.81 -10.56 8.96
N GLU A 29 3.73 -11.60 8.14
CA GLU A 29 4.76 -11.98 7.19
C GLU A 29 5.02 -10.88 6.14
N PHE A 30 3.96 -10.33 5.54
CA PHE A 30 4.11 -9.27 4.54
C PHE A 30 4.71 -8.00 5.16
N ARG A 31 4.18 -7.57 6.31
CA ARG A 31 4.68 -6.37 7.00
C ARG A 31 6.13 -6.52 7.44
N GLU A 32 6.48 -7.63 8.09
CA GLU A 32 7.86 -7.88 8.53
C GLU A 32 8.81 -7.93 7.33
N GLY A 33 8.39 -8.52 6.21
CA GLY A 33 9.16 -8.48 4.96
C GLY A 33 9.40 -7.05 4.46
N VAL A 34 8.35 -6.23 4.37
CA VAL A 34 8.46 -4.83 3.91
C VAL A 34 9.40 -4.02 4.82
N PHE A 35 9.23 -4.09 6.14
CA PHE A 35 10.05 -3.30 7.06
C PHE A 35 11.49 -3.80 7.16
N SER A 36 11.72 -5.12 7.12
CA SER A 36 13.08 -5.66 7.05
C SER A 36 13.79 -5.17 5.79
N PHE A 37 13.13 -5.23 4.63
CA PHE A 37 13.70 -4.71 3.38
C PHE A 37 14.01 -3.21 3.49
N MET A 38 13.08 -2.42 4.01
CA MET A 38 13.31 -0.98 4.18
C MET A 38 14.47 -0.69 5.13
N GLU A 39 14.63 -1.45 6.21
CA GLU A 39 15.74 -1.29 7.16
C GLU A 39 17.08 -1.66 6.52
N ASP A 40 17.14 -2.78 5.81
CA ASP A 40 18.35 -3.28 5.14
C ASP A 40 18.89 -2.29 4.10
N HIS A 41 17.98 -1.55 3.44
CA HIS A 41 18.33 -0.60 2.38
C HIS A 41 18.29 0.87 2.80
N ALA A 42 17.83 1.21 4.01
CA ALA A 42 17.67 2.60 4.44
C ALA A 42 18.97 3.41 4.39
N ALA A 43 20.11 2.76 4.65
CA ALA A 43 21.43 3.41 4.64
C ALA A 43 21.80 3.96 3.25
N SER A 44 21.41 3.29 2.16
CA SER A 44 21.65 3.77 0.78
C SER A 44 20.92 5.08 0.50
N PHE A 45 19.89 5.44 1.28
CA PHE A 45 19.11 6.66 1.10
C PHE A 45 19.56 7.81 2.01
N ALA A 46 20.56 7.59 2.87
CA ALA A 46 21.11 8.63 3.72
C ALA A 46 21.89 9.64 2.86
N THR A 47 21.37 10.85 2.70
CA THR A 47 22.04 11.90 1.90
C THR A 47 23.16 12.54 2.72
N GLU A 48 24.34 12.74 2.11
CA GLU A 48 25.43 13.48 2.74
C GLU A 48 25.10 14.99 2.86
N ASN A 49 24.18 15.48 2.03
CA ASN A 49 23.73 16.87 2.02
C ASN A 49 22.35 17.04 2.70
N PRO A 50 22.26 17.76 3.84
CA PRO A 50 20.99 18.00 4.55
C PRO A 50 19.96 18.84 3.77
N GLY A 51 20.41 19.58 2.74
CA GLY A 51 19.52 20.36 1.86
C GLY A 51 18.73 19.48 0.89
N GLU A 52 19.32 18.37 0.44
CA GLU A 52 18.70 17.38 -0.45
C GLU A 52 17.73 16.47 0.31
N ALA A 53 17.95 16.30 1.62
CA ALA A 53 17.05 15.55 2.50
C ALA A 53 15.64 16.17 2.62
N LYS A 54 15.49 17.46 2.30
CA LYS A 54 14.20 18.20 2.35
C LYS A 54 13.59 18.47 0.97
N ALA A 55 14.31 18.19 -0.11
CA ALA A 55 13.80 18.33 -1.46
C ALA A 55 12.83 17.18 -1.75
N LYS A 56 11.76 17.45 -2.53
CA LYS A 56 10.86 16.38 -2.95
C LYS A 56 11.59 15.42 -3.87
N ALA A 57 11.14 14.18 -3.92
CA ALA A 57 11.71 13.15 -4.78
C ALA A 57 11.77 13.55 -6.28
N CYS A 58 10.89 14.45 -6.73
CA CYS A 58 10.85 14.94 -8.11
C CYS A 58 11.78 16.13 -8.38
N ASP A 59 12.42 16.72 -7.36
CA ASP A 59 13.20 17.96 -7.49
C ASP A 59 14.70 17.70 -7.78
N PHE A 60 15.16 16.44 -7.74
CA PHE A 60 16.57 16.06 -7.88
C PHE A 60 16.79 14.82 -8.75
N GLU A 61 17.95 14.76 -9.40
CA GLU A 61 18.44 13.54 -10.02
C GLU A 61 18.89 12.56 -8.92
N HIS A 62 18.14 11.49 -8.74
CA HIS A 62 18.46 10.47 -7.75
C HIS A 62 19.57 9.52 -8.23
N PRO A 63 20.39 8.99 -7.30
CA PRO A 63 21.32 7.91 -7.61
C PRO A 63 20.60 6.75 -8.30
N LEU A 64 21.25 6.13 -9.29
CA LEU A 64 20.70 4.97 -10.00
C LEU A 64 20.32 3.84 -9.03
N GLU A 65 21.12 3.67 -7.97
CA GLU A 65 20.90 2.72 -6.88
C GLU A 65 19.48 2.83 -6.27
N TYR A 66 18.89 4.03 -6.20
CA TYR A 66 17.55 4.21 -5.65
C TYR A 66 16.49 3.52 -6.52
N LYS A 67 16.67 3.60 -7.84
CA LYS A 67 15.77 2.94 -8.80
C LYS A 67 15.98 1.43 -8.80
N GLU A 68 17.20 0.96 -8.60
CA GLU A 68 17.51 -0.46 -8.49
C GLU A 68 16.86 -1.08 -7.24
N ILE A 69 17.02 -0.42 -6.09
CA ILE A 69 16.39 -0.84 -4.83
C ILE A 69 14.86 -0.79 -4.95
N HIS A 70 14.30 0.27 -5.54
CA HIS A 70 12.85 0.35 -5.77
C HIS A 70 12.35 -0.75 -6.71
N ALA A 71 13.08 -1.06 -7.78
CA ALA A 71 12.71 -2.15 -8.69
C ALA A 71 12.74 -3.52 -7.98
N GLU A 72 13.71 -3.75 -7.10
CA GLU A 72 13.77 -4.95 -6.27
C GLU A 72 12.60 -5.02 -5.27
N PHE A 73 12.27 -3.90 -4.64
CA PHE A 73 11.11 -3.77 -3.76
C PHE A 73 9.81 -4.09 -4.50
N SER A 74 9.58 -3.42 -5.64
CA SER A 74 8.39 -3.63 -6.47
C SER A 74 8.29 -5.09 -6.91
N LYS A 75 9.36 -5.68 -7.42
CA LYS A 75 9.35 -7.09 -7.82
C LYS A 75 9.03 -8.03 -6.66
N THR A 76 9.51 -7.75 -5.45
CA THR A 76 9.30 -8.64 -4.31
C THR A 76 7.88 -8.54 -3.75
N PHE A 77 7.37 -7.32 -3.60
CA PHE A 77 6.14 -7.07 -2.86
C PHE A 77 4.95 -6.74 -3.77
N GLU A 78 5.14 -6.05 -4.89
CA GLU A 78 4.05 -5.83 -5.85
C GLU A 78 3.66 -7.12 -6.56
N ASP A 79 4.61 -7.98 -6.94
CA ASP A 79 4.29 -9.26 -7.56
C ASP A 79 3.44 -10.13 -6.62
N ARG A 80 3.68 -10.04 -5.30
CA ARG A 80 2.89 -10.75 -4.30
C ARG A 80 1.46 -10.23 -4.23
N ILE A 81 1.27 -8.91 -4.30
CA ILE A 81 -0.08 -8.29 -4.36
C ILE A 81 -0.78 -8.66 -5.67
N GLU A 82 -0.09 -8.56 -6.80
CA GLU A 82 -0.61 -8.90 -8.13
C GLU A 82 -1.05 -10.37 -8.21
N ASN A 83 -0.23 -11.29 -7.71
CA ASN A 83 -0.56 -12.72 -7.66
C ASN A 83 -1.78 -12.96 -6.76
N HIS A 84 -1.84 -12.32 -5.59
CA HIS A 84 -2.97 -12.44 -4.66
C HIS A 84 -4.30 -11.95 -5.26
N VAL A 85 -4.26 -10.86 -6.04
CA VAL A 85 -5.44 -10.33 -6.73
C VAL A 85 -5.84 -11.24 -7.91
N LYS A 86 -4.87 -11.80 -8.64
CA LYS A 86 -5.10 -12.77 -9.73
C LYS A 86 -5.74 -14.05 -9.26
N GLU A 87 -5.34 -14.59 -8.12
CA GLU A 87 -5.95 -15.78 -7.51
C GLU A 87 -7.43 -15.58 -7.18
N GLN A 88 -7.87 -14.33 -6.98
CA GLN A 88 -9.26 -13.94 -6.76
C GLN A 88 -10.01 -13.61 -8.06
N GLY A 89 -9.37 -13.83 -9.22
CA GLY A 89 -9.95 -13.62 -10.54
C GLY A 89 -10.12 -12.15 -10.90
N SER A 90 -9.16 -11.30 -10.50
CA SER A 90 -9.10 -9.87 -10.84
C SER A 90 -7.66 -9.50 -11.21
N SER A 91 -7.45 -8.25 -11.64
CA SER A 91 -6.13 -7.66 -11.85
C SER A 91 -5.92 -6.46 -10.93
N ARG A 92 -4.66 -6.08 -10.72
CA ARG A 92 -4.32 -4.85 -9.99
C ARG A 92 -4.87 -3.59 -10.67
N ALA A 93 -4.95 -3.57 -12.00
CA ALA A 93 -5.57 -2.46 -12.73
C ALA A 93 -7.04 -2.28 -12.37
N GLU A 94 -7.81 -3.38 -12.34
CA GLU A 94 -9.23 -3.35 -11.94
C GLU A 94 -9.40 -2.95 -10.46
N MET A 95 -8.48 -3.37 -9.60
CA MET A 95 -8.44 -2.97 -8.19
C MET A 95 -8.20 -1.45 -8.04
N TYR A 96 -7.22 -0.88 -8.74
CA TYR A 96 -6.96 0.56 -8.73
C TYR A 96 -8.13 1.35 -9.30
N ASP A 97 -8.74 0.91 -10.40
CA ASP A 97 -9.92 1.55 -10.97
C ASP A 97 -11.12 1.49 -10.02
N TYR A 98 -11.24 0.45 -9.19
CA TYR A 98 -12.25 0.39 -8.14
C TYR A 98 -11.97 1.39 -7.02
N LEU A 99 -10.75 1.44 -6.49
CA LEU A 99 -10.34 2.40 -5.47
C LEU A 99 -10.54 3.86 -5.94
N ARG A 100 -10.17 4.17 -7.18
CA ARG A 100 -10.39 5.50 -7.77
C ARG A 100 -11.87 5.85 -7.86
N ARG A 101 -12.72 4.92 -8.28
CA ARG A 101 -14.18 5.14 -8.36
C ARG A 101 -14.79 5.37 -6.97
N GLN A 102 -14.32 4.68 -5.94
CA GLN A 102 -14.77 4.90 -4.56
C GLN A 102 -14.42 6.31 -4.07
N GLU A 103 -13.20 6.75 -4.34
CA GLU A 103 -12.72 8.10 -4.01
C GLU A 103 -13.52 9.19 -4.75
N GLU A 104 -13.69 9.05 -6.07
CA GLU A 104 -14.46 9.98 -6.90
C GLU A 104 -15.93 10.09 -6.45
N ALA A 105 -16.52 8.97 -6.05
CA ALA A 105 -17.90 8.89 -5.59
C ALA A 105 -18.11 9.42 -4.15
N LYS A 106 -17.03 9.80 -3.44
CA LYS A 106 -17.06 10.20 -2.01
C LYS A 106 -17.85 9.23 -1.14
N VAL A 107 -17.82 7.94 -1.50
CA VAL A 107 -18.43 6.89 -0.68
C VAL A 107 -17.65 6.84 0.63
N ALA A 108 -18.36 6.62 1.74
CA ALA A 108 -17.73 6.49 3.04
C ALA A 108 -16.63 5.43 2.96
N ASP A 109 -15.39 5.86 3.15
CA ASP A 109 -14.21 5.04 2.99
C ASP A 109 -14.30 3.84 3.95
N THR A 110 -14.42 2.63 3.38
CA THR A 110 -14.24 1.43 4.17
C THR A 110 -12.81 1.49 4.72
N GLY A 111 -12.58 1.25 6.01
CA GLY A 111 -11.21 1.24 6.56
C GLY A 111 -10.24 0.29 5.83
N ALA A 112 -10.70 -0.60 4.93
CA ALA A 112 -9.83 -1.38 4.04
C ALA A 112 -9.37 -0.60 2.79
N SER A 113 -10.21 0.25 2.19
CA SER A 113 -9.87 1.01 0.98
C SER A 113 -8.82 2.08 1.28
N ALA A 114 -9.00 2.86 2.35
CA ALA A 114 -7.99 3.76 2.90
C ALA A 114 -6.62 3.08 3.11
N LEU A 115 -6.62 1.81 3.56
CA LEU A 115 -5.42 1.05 3.90
C LEU A 115 -4.66 0.75 2.64
N VAL A 116 -5.37 0.14 1.71
CA VAL A 116 -4.82 -0.31 0.45
C VAL A 116 -4.31 0.90 -0.32
N GLN A 117 -5.04 2.01 -0.36
CA GLN A 117 -4.54 3.26 -0.95
C GLN A 117 -3.26 3.74 -0.27
N THR A 118 -3.28 3.92 1.06
CA THR A 118 -2.11 4.42 1.81
C THR A 118 -0.88 3.56 1.57
N LEU A 119 -1.04 2.24 1.61
CA LEU A 119 0.08 1.32 1.44
C LEU A 119 0.55 1.26 0.00
N LEU A 120 -0.35 1.20 -0.99
CA LEU A 120 0.04 1.22 -2.39
C LEU A 120 0.74 2.53 -2.79
N THR A 121 0.38 3.66 -2.19
CA THR A 121 1.10 4.93 -2.40
C THR A 121 2.58 4.81 -2.01
N VAL A 122 2.92 3.99 -1.00
CA VAL A 122 4.33 3.75 -0.61
C VAL A 122 5.10 2.94 -1.65
N PHE A 123 4.40 2.20 -2.51
CA PHE A 123 5.04 1.49 -3.64
C PHE A 123 5.34 2.42 -4.81
N GLU A 124 4.75 3.61 -4.85
CA GLU A 124 5.15 4.61 -5.85
C GLU A 124 6.55 5.15 -5.53
N TYR A 125 7.38 5.26 -6.57
CA TYR A 125 8.80 5.58 -6.43
C TYR A 125 9.05 6.83 -5.57
N GLU A 126 8.31 7.91 -5.79
CA GLU A 126 8.51 9.17 -5.07
C GLU A 126 8.25 9.01 -3.56
N THR A 127 7.10 8.43 -3.21
CA THR A 127 6.76 8.13 -1.82
C THR A 127 7.74 7.15 -1.20
N PHE A 128 8.15 6.13 -1.96
CA PHE A 128 9.13 5.14 -1.51
C PHE A 128 10.44 5.83 -1.11
N VAL A 129 10.97 6.71 -1.97
CA VAL A 129 12.19 7.48 -1.66
C VAL A 129 12.00 8.36 -0.42
N GLU A 130 10.86 9.05 -0.30
CA GLU A 130 10.56 9.88 0.88
C GLU A 130 10.54 9.05 2.17
N VAL A 131 9.92 7.87 2.13
CA VAL A 131 9.88 6.93 3.26
C VAL A 131 11.28 6.39 3.55
N MET A 132 12.08 6.04 2.55
CA MET A 132 13.44 5.53 2.73
C MET A 132 14.42 6.59 3.26
N ARG A 133 14.18 7.89 3.03
CA ARG A 133 14.97 8.99 3.59
C ARG A 133 14.57 9.35 5.02
N ASP A 134 13.28 9.27 5.35
CA ASP A 134 12.74 9.75 6.61
C ASP A 134 12.39 8.61 7.57
N THR A 135 13.22 8.49 8.62
CA THR A 135 13.05 7.46 9.67
C THR A 135 11.71 7.62 10.41
N GLU A 136 11.23 8.84 10.62
CA GLU A 136 9.96 9.08 11.31
C GLU A 136 8.78 8.69 10.42
N ARG A 137 8.86 8.92 9.11
CA ARG A 137 7.86 8.38 8.16
C ARG A 137 7.85 6.86 8.12
N ARG A 138 9.00 6.18 8.17
CA ARG A 138 9.04 4.71 8.29
C ARG A 138 8.38 4.21 9.57
N LYS A 139 8.74 4.78 10.71
CA LYS A 139 8.14 4.42 12.00
C LYS A 139 6.65 4.69 12.03
N TYR A 140 6.21 5.80 11.43
CA TYR A 140 4.79 6.12 11.31
C TYR A 140 4.06 5.08 10.46
N LEU A 141 4.62 4.71 9.30
CA LEU A 141 4.09 3.65 8.44
C LEU A 141 4.01 2.29 9.18
N GLU A 142 5.04 1.96 9.95
CA GLU A 142 5.05 0.75 10.78
C GLU A 142 3.96 0.80 11.85
N HIS A 143 3.81 1.94 12.53
CA HIS A 143 2.79 2.12 13.56
C HIS A 143 1.37 1.99 12.99
N ILE A 144 1.06 2.66 11.86
CA ILE A 144 -0.28 2.59 11.27
C ILE A 144 -0.59 1.17 10.78
N THR A 145 0.36 0.48 10.16
CA THR A 145 0.12 -0.89 9.68
C THR A 145 -0.08 -1.87 10.84
N ARG A 146 0.63 -1.71 11.97
CA ARG A 146 0.40 -2.49 13.20
C ARG A 146 -0.96 -2.19 13.81
N SER A 147 -1.34 -0.92 13.87
CA SER A 147 -2.63 -0.48 14.39
C SER A 147 -3.77 -1.12 13.59
N TRP A 148 -3.71 -1.09 12.26
CA TRP A 148 -4.77 -1.63 11.41
C TRP A 148 -4.79 -3.16 11.41
N ALA A 149 -3.64 -3.81 11.56
CA ALA A 149 -3.58 -5.25 11.82
C ALA A 149 -4.37 -5.63 13.08
N SER A 150 -4.25 -4.85 14.16
CA SER A 150 -4.99 -5.10 15.40
C SER A 150 -6.50 -4.84 15.24
N THR A 151 -6.88 -3.82 14.47
CA THR A 151 -8.28 -3.50 14.18
C THR A 151 -8.94 -4.60 13.33
N LEU A 152 -8.27 -5.08 12.29
CA LEU A 152 -8.79 -6.12 11.39
C LEU A 152 -8.83 -7.52 12.02
N GLN A 153 -8.03 -7.79 13.07
CA GLN A 153 -8.12 -9.04 13.84
C GLN A 153 -9.22 -9.01 14.91
N SER A 154 -9.71 -7.83 15.28
CA SER A 154 -10.75 -7.65 16.31
C SER A 154 -12.16 -7.50 15.72
N ALA A 155 -12.28 -7.43 14.40
CA ALA A 155 -13.52 -7.30 13.64
C ALA A 155 -13.96 -8.67 13.08
#